data_AF-A0A919HY50-F1
#
_entry.id   AF-A0A919HY50-F1
#
_cell.length_a   1.000
_cell.length_b   1.000
_cell.length_c   1.000
_cell.angle_alpha   90.00
_cell.angle_beta   90.00
_cell.angle_gamma   90.00
#
_symmetry.space_group_name_H-M   'P 1'
#
loop_
_entity.id
_entity.type
_entity.pdbx_description
1 polymer ?
#
loop_
_entity_poly.entity_id
_entity_poly.type
_entity_poly.pdbx_seq_one_letter_code
_entity_poly.pdbx_strand_id
1 'polypeptide(L)'
;MLLAGTIFILTLVLVIWQPRGLGIGWSAAFGAALALATGGVQVADIPVVWHIVWNATATFIAVIIISLLLDESGFFEWAALHVSRWGRGRGRLLFTGLSCSARLWRRCLPTMGRR
;
A
#
# COMPACT_ATOMS: atom_id res chain seq x y z
N MET A 1 -12.31 -11.81 -24.56
CA MET A 1 -11.20 -12.23 -23.69
C MET A 1 -9.93 -11.43 -23.96
N LEU A 2 -9.36 -11.50 -25.17
CA LEU A 2 -8.15 -10.71 -25.52
C LEU A 2 -8.36 -9.20 -25.38
N LEU A 3 -9.49 -8.66 -25.86
CA LEU A 3 -9.78 -7.22 -25.84
C LEU A 3 -9.88 -6.64 -24.42
N ALA A 4 -10.57 -7.33 -23.50
CA ALA A 4 -10.65 -6.95 -22.09
C ALA A 4 -9.28 -7.03 -21.39
N GLY A 5 -8.49 -8.06 -21.70
CA GLY A 5 -7.11 -8.20 -21.21
C GLY A 5 -6.20 -7.05 -21.66
N THR A 6 -6.32 -6.62 -22.93
CA THR A 6 -5.55 -5.49 -23.45
C THR A 6 -5.93 -4.17 -22.77
N ILE A 7 -7.22 -3.92 -22.54
CA ILE A 7 -7.69 -2.73 -21.81
C ILE A 7 -7.18 -2.74 -20.38
N PHE A 8 -7.22 -3.89 -19.71
CA PHE A 8 -6.73 -4.05 -18.33
C PHE A 8 -5.22 -3.84 -18.20
N ILE A 9 -4.43 -4.38 -19.13
CA ILE A 9 -2.97 -4.15 -19.13
C ILE A 9 -2.69 -2.68 -19.43
N LEU A 10 -3.41 -2.07 -20.37
CA LEU A 10 -3.23 -0.67 -20.72
C LEU A 10 -3.57 0.24 -19.54
N THR A 11 -4.64 -0.03 -18.78
CA THR A 11 -4.97 0.74 -17.58
C THR A 11 -3.93 0.56 -16.47
N LEU A 12 -3.43 -0.65 -16.24
CA LEU A 12 -2.33 -0.87 -15.28
C LEU A 12 -1.05 -0.13 -15.68
N VAL A 13 -0.67 -0.17 -16.96
CA VAL A 13 0.49 0.56 -17.47
C VAL A 13 0.30 2.07 -17.30
N LEU A 14 -0.89 2.59 -17.58
CA LEU A 14 -1.19 4.02 -17.43
C LEU A 14 -1.15 4.48 -15.96
N VAL A 15 -1.62 3.62 -15.05
CA VAL A 15 -1.59 3.89 -13.60
C VAL A 15 -0.17 3.84 -13.05
N ILE A 16 0.64 2.86 -13.46
CA ILE A 16 2.04 2.71 -13.00
C ILE A 16 2.94 3.78 -13.63
N TRP A 17 2.71 4.14 -14.89
CA TRP A 17 3.55 5.09 -15.62
C TRP A 17 3.20 6.57 -15.36
N GLN A 18 2.29 6.82 -14.42
CA GLN A 18 1.85 8.12 -13.87
C GLN A 18 2.47 9.36 -14.56
N PRO A 19 2.00 9.70 -15.78
CA PRO A 19 2.61 10.75 -16.55
C PRO A 19 2.20 12.10 -15.97
N ARG A 20 3.19 12.93 -15.61
CA ARG A 20 3.05 14.33 -15.13
C ARG A 20 2.54 14.56 -13.71
N GLY A 21 2.84 13.68 -12.75
CA GLY A 21 2.62 13.99 -11.32
C GLY A 21 1.15 14.24 -10.95
N LEU A 22 0.20 13.96 -11.85
CA LEU A 22 -1.22 13.93 -11.53
C LEU A 22 -1.44 12.86 -10.47
N GLY A 23 -2.22 13.19 -9.44
CA GLY A 23 -2.52 12.27 -8.35
C GLY A 23 -3.08 10.94 -8.87
N ILE A 24 -2.78 9.85 -8.16
CA ILE A 24 -3.13 8.47 -8.52
C ILE A 24 -4.63 8.33 -8.87
N GLY A 25 -5.50 9.11 -8.22
CA GLY A 25 -6.94 9.15 -8.47
C GLY A 25 -7.34 9.66 -9.86
N TRP A 26 -6.63 10.65 -10.43
CA TRP A 26 -6.97 11.20 -11.75
C TRP A 26 -6.65 10.20 -12.86
N SER A 27 -5.52 9.51 -12.76
CA SER A 27 -5.13 8.45 -13.68
C SER A 27 -6.10 7.27 -13.62
N ALA A 28 -6.52 6.87 -12.41
CA ALA A 28 -7.50 5.80 -12.20
C ALA A 28 -8.89 6.18 -12.75
N ALA A 29 -9.36 7.42 -12.49
CA ALA A 29 -10.63 7.91 -12.99
C ALA A 29 -10.67 7.96 -14.53
N PHE A 30 -9.58 8.41 -15.16
CA PHE A 30 -9.46 8.40 -16.62
C PHE A 30 -9.47 6.99 -17.21
N GLY A 31 -8.75 6.05 -16.57
CA GLY A 31 -8.78 4.63 -16.97
C GLY A 31 -10.17 3.99 -16.85
N ALA A 32 -10.90 4.28 -15.77
CA ALA A 32 -12.28 3.83 -15.59
C ALA A 32 -13.24 4.43 -16.64
N ALA A 33 -13.10 5.73 -16.93
CA ALA A 33 -13.89 6.40 -17.96
C ALA A 33 -13.66 5.80 -19.35
N LEU A 34 -12.41 5.53 -19.72
CA LEU A 34 -12.08 4.85 -20.98
C LEU A 34 -12.62 3.42 -21.02
N ALA A 35 -12.57 2.67 -19.91
CA ALA A 35 -13.09 1.31 -19.84
C ALA A 35 -14.62 1.26 -20.02
N LEU A 36 -15.34 2.24 -19.46
CA LEU A 36 -16.78 2.40 -19.68
C LEU A 36 -17.09 2.83 -21.12
N ALA A 37 -16.34 3.78 -21.67
CA ALA A 37 -16.55 4.29 -23.04
C ALA A 37 -16.26 3.24 -24.12
N THR A 38 -15.30 2.35 -23.88
CA THR A 38 -14.96 1.24 -24.78
C THR A 38 -15.87 0.02 -24.60
N GLY A 39 -16.82 0.06 -23.64
CA GLY A 39 -17.74 -1.05 -23.35
C GLY A 39 -17.08 -2.28 -22.73
N GLY A 40 -15.82 -2.17 -22.27
CA GLY A 40 -15.09 -3.25 -21.62
C GLY A 40 -15.56 -3.53 -20.19
N VAL A 41 -16.20 -2.53 -19.56
CA VAL A 41 -16.83 -2.62 -18.23
C VAL A 41 -18.26 -2.10 -18.34
N GLN A 42 -19.21 -2.80 -17.74
CA GLN A 42 -20.61 -2.40 -17.72
C GLN A 42 -20.91 -1.58 -16.46
N VAL A 43 -21.93 -0.72 -16.52
CA VAL A 43 -22.38 0.05 -15.35
C VAL A 43 -22.81 -0.87 -14.20
N ALA A 44 -23.25 -2.09 -14.52
CA ALA A 44 -23.58 -3.14 -13.55
C ALA A 44 -22.38 -3.65 -12.73
N ASP A 45 -21.15 -3.44 -13.19
CA ASP A 45 -19.94 -3.84 -12.48
C ASP A 45 -19.55 -2.83 -11.38
N ILE A 46 -20.03 -1.59 -11.47
CA ILE A 46 -19.68 -0.51 -10.52
C ILE A 46 -20.09 -0.84 -9.07
N PRO A 47 -21.32 -1.33 -8.80
CA PRO A 47 -21.71 -1.73 -7.45
C PRO A 47 -20.86 -2.89 -6.90
N VAL A 48 -20.48 -3.85 -7.75
CA VAL A 48 -19.65 -5.00 -7.35
C VAL A 48 -18.27 -4.52 -6.88
N VAL A 49 -17.64 -3.65 -7.66
CA VAL A 49 -16.34 -3.06 -7.29
C VAL A 49 -16.45 -2.23 -6.01
N TRP A 50 -17.53 -1.44 -5.86
CA TRP A 50 -17.77 -0.64 -4.66
C TRP A 50 -17.84 -1.52 -3.39
N HIS A 51 -18.55 -2.64 -3.45
CA HIS A 51 -18.64 -3.58 -2.33
C HIS A 51 -17.27 -4.18 -1.93
N ILE A 52 -16.40 -4.45 -2.90
CA ILE A 52 -15.06 -5.00 -2.64
C ILE A 52 -14.15 -3.92 -2.04
N VAL A 53 -14.16 -2.72 -2.64
CA VAL A 53 -13.29 -1.61 -2.22
C VAL A 53 -13.66 -1.11 -0.82
N TRP A 54 -14.96 -1.04 -0.50
CA TRP A 54 -15.42 -0.55 0.81
C TRP A 54 -14.81 -1.31 1.99
N ASN A 55 -14.79 -2.64 1.91
CA ASN A 55 -14.19 -3.48 2.95
C ASN A 55 -12.70 -3.21 3.12
N ALA A 56 -11.95 -3.13 2.01
CA ALA A 56 -10.51 -2.85 2.04
C ALA A 56 -10.20 -1.45 2.60
N THR A 57 -10.96 -0.43 2.17
CA THR A 57 -10.79 0.95 2.67
C THR A 57 -11.14 1.08 4.15
N ALA A 58 -12.18 0.38 4.61
CA ALA A 58 -12.56 0.39 6.02
C ALA A 58 -11.46 -0.22 6.90
N THR A 59 -10.82 -1.31 6.47
CA THR A 59 -9.67 -1.88 7.18
C THR A 59 -8.50 -0.90 7.24
N PHE A 60 -8.19 -0.21 6.13
CA PHE A 60 -7.11 0.77 6.10
C PHE A 60 -7.39 1.94 7.07
N ILE A 61 -8.61 2.49 7.04
CA ILE A 61 -9.04 3.54 7.97
C ILE A 61 -8.99 3.04 9.42
N ALA A 62 -9.46 1.82 9.69
CA ALA A 62 -9.40 1.24 11.03
C ALA A 62 -7.97 1.13 11.55
N VAL A 63 -7.02 0.66 10.72
CA VAL A 63 -5.60 0.59 11.09
C VAL A 63 -5.02 1.98 11.36
N ILE A 64 -5.40 3.00 10.58
CA ILE A 64 -4.99 4.40 10.84
C ILE A 64 -5.54 4.86 12.19
N ILE A 65 -6.84 4.65 12.46
CA ILE A 65 -7.47 5.06 13.72
C ILE A 65 -6.82 4.35 14.92
N ILE A 66 -6.60 3.04 14.84
CA ILE A 66 -5.94 2.28 15.92
C ILE A 66 -4.52 2.81 16.13
N SER A 67 -3.80 3.14 15.05
CA SER A 67 -2.45 3.71 15.14
C SER A 67 -2.45 5.06 15.84
N LEU A 68 -3.38 5.96 15.49
CA LEU A 68 -3.54 7.26 16.15
C LEU A 68 -3.93 7.12 17.62
N LEU A 69 -4.83 6.18 17.94
CA LEU A 69 -5.24 5.91 19.32
C LEU A 69 -4.09 5.35 20.17
N LEU A 70 -3.26 4.47 19.59
CA LEU A 70 -2.05 3.95 20.24
C LEU A 70 -0.98 5.03 20.41
N ASP A 71 -0.93 6.02 19.53
CA ASP A 71 -0.04 7.17 19.65
C ASP A 71 -0.45 8.09 20.80
N GLU A 72 -1.72 8.48 20.86
CA GLU A 72 -2.23 9.34 21.93
C GLU A 72 -2.21 8.65 23.31
N SER A 73 -2.41 7.33 23.38
CA SER A 73 -2.32 6.59 24.65
C SER A 73 -0.89 6.44 25.18
N GLY A 74 0.13 6.92 24.45
CA GLY A 74 1.54 6.79 24.83
C GLY A 74 2.05 5.35 24.78
N PHE A 75 1.32 4.44 24.12
CA PHE A 75 1.75 3.05 23.98
C PHE A 75 3.05 2.93 23.19
N PHE A 76 3.28 3.80 22.20
CA PHE A 76 4.56 3.85 21.48
C PHE A 76 5.71 4.31 22.37
N GLU A 77 5.47 5.23 23.32
CA GLU A 77 6.50 5.66 24.28
C GLU A 77 6.82 4.55 25.28
N TRP A 78 5.81 3.87 25.80
CA TRP A 78 5.99 2.68 26.63
C TRP A 78 6.75 1.57 25.87
N ALA A 79 6.40 1.31 24.61
CA ALA A 79 7.07 0.32 23.77
C ALA A 79 8.53 0.71 23.47
N ALA A 80 8.80 1.99 23.21
CA ALA A 80 10.17 2.49 22.99
C ALA A 80 11.04 2.33 24.26
N LEU A 81 10.47 2.62 25.44
CA LEU A 81 11.14 2.39 26.71
C LEU A 81 11.34 0.89 27.00
N HIS A 82 10.39 0.03 26.63
CA HIS A 82 10.54 -1.41 26.81
C HIS A 82 11.63 -2.00 25.91
N VAL A 83 11.66 -1.61 24.63
CA VAL A 83 12.68 -2.02 23.67
C VAL A 83 14.07 -1.48 24.06
N SER A 84 14.16 -0.25 24.56
CA SER A 84 15.43 0.31 25.04
C SER A 84 15.95 -0.39 26.31
N ARG A 85 15.05 -0.84 27.21
CA ARG A 85 15.41 -1.68 28.36
C ARG A 85 15.93 -3.05 27.94
N TRP A 86 15.32 -3.70 26.92
CA TRP A 86 15.88 -4.92 26.33
C TRP A 86 17.28 -4.71 25.73
N GLY A 87 17.58 -3.51 25.24
CA GLY A 87 18.89 -3.13 24.72
C GLY A 87 19.98 -2.88 25.77
N ARG A 88 19.70 -2.96 27.08
CA ARG A 88 20.65 -2.74 28.21
C ARG A 88 21.60 -1.54 27.99
N GLY A 89 21.10 -0.42 27.45
CA GLY A 89 21.89 0.79 27.22
C GLY A 89 22.87 0.78 26.04
N ARG A 90 22.91 -0.29 25.22
CA ARG A 90 23.76 -0.36 24.01
C ARG A 90 22.93 -0.12 22.75
N GLY A 91 22.68 1.14 22.43
CA GLY A 91 21.95 1.56 21.21
C GLY A 91 22.53 0.97 19.91
N ARG A 92 23.84 0.71 19.85
CA ARG A 92 24.49 0.04 18.70
C ARG A 92 24.02 -1.40 18.49
N LEU A 93 23.71 -2.18 19.53
CA LEU A 93 23.22 -3.57 19.37
C LEU A 93 21.77 -3.61 18.90
N LEU A 94 20.93 -2.68 19.37
CA LEU A 94 19.56 -2.50 18.87
C LEU A 94 19.54 -2.06 17.40
N PHE A 95 20.34 -1.05 17.05
CA PHE A 95 20.42 -0.56 15.66
C PHE A 95 21.05 -1.61 14.73
N THR A 96 22.04 -2.38 15.21
CA THR A 96 22.62 -3.49 14.45
C THR A 96 21.63 -4.65 14.34
N GLY A 97 20.83 -4.96 15.35
CA GLY A 97 19.78 -5.98 15.27
C GLY A 97 18.68 -5.60 14.27
N LEU A 98 18.16 -4.38 14.35
CA LEU A 98 17.13 -3.87 13.44
C LEU A 98 17.67 -3.72 12.01
N SER A 99 18.87 -3.15 11.86
CA SER A 99 19.51 -2.98 10.55
C SER A 99 20.01 -4.30 9.97
N CYS A 100 20.44 -5.27 10.79
CA CYS A 100 20.86 -6.59 10.31
C CYS A 100 19.62 -7.39 9.90
N SER A 101 18.52 -7.34 10.64
CA SER A 101 17.22 -7.90 10.21
C SER A 101 16.78 -7.31 8.87
N ALA A 102 16.80 -5.99 8.70
CA ALA A 102 16.47 -5.33 7.45
C ALA A 102 17.47 -5.63 6.29
N ARG A 103 18.72 -5.94 6.62
CA ARG A 103 19.78 -6.26 5.64
C ARG A 103 19.77 -7.76 5.27
N LEU A 104 19.38 -8.63 6.19
CA LEU A 104 19.11 -10.04 5.96
C LEU A 104 17.84 -10.22 5.12
N TRP A 105 16.80 -9.40 5.37
CA TRP A 105 15.59 -9.37 4.55
C TRP A 105 15.90 -8.93 3.11
N ARG A 106 16.77 -7.93 2.93
CA ARG A 106 17.31 -7.54 1.61
C ARG A 106 18.17 -8.61 0.94
N ARG A 107 18.78 -9.53 1.69
CA ARG A 107 19.52 -10.68 1.14
C ARG A 107 18.62 -11.86 0.78
N CYS A 108 17.50 -12.06 1.49
CA CYS A 108 16.51 -13.10 1.19
C CYS A 108 15.50 -12.70 0.10
N LEU A 109 15.35 -11.42 -0.24
CA LEU A 109 14.48 -10.93 -1.33
C LEU A 109 15.30 -10.37 -2.51
N PRO A 110 15.99 -11.21 -3.32
CA PRO A 110 16.61 -10.75 -4.56
C PRO A 110 15.61 -10.53 -5.71
N THR A 111 14.30 -10.76 -5.51
CA THR A 111 13.30 -10.82 -6.61
C THR A 111 12.24 -9.71 -6.62
N MET A 112 12.10 -8.87 -5.59
CA MET A 112 11.24 -7.68 -5.68
C MET A 112 12.12 -6.46 -5.93
N GLY A 113 12.38 -6.26 -7.21
CA GLY A 113 13.18 -5.17 -7.74
C GLY A 113 12.67 -3.80 -7.33
N ARG A 114 13.64 -2.90 -7.19
CA ARG A 114 13.47 -1.45 -7.24
C ARG A 114 12.49 -1.06 -8.37
N ARG A 115 11.26 -0.71 -8.01
CA ARG A 115 10.55 0.46 -8.53
C ARG A 115 9.66 1.01 -7.43
#